data_AF-A0A4Z2EAM9-F1
#
_entry.id   AF-A0A4Z2EAM9-F1
#
_cell.length_a   1.000
_cell.length_b   1.000
_cell.length_c   1.000
_cell.angle_alpha   90.00
_cell.angle_beta   90.00
_cell.angle_gamma   90.00
#
_symmetry.space_group_name_H-M   'P 1'
#
loop_
_entity.id
_entity.type
_entity.pdbx_description
1 polymer ?
#
loop_
_entity_poly.entity_id
_entity_poly.type
_entity_poly.pdbx_seq_one_letter_code
_entity_poly.pdbx_strand_id
1 'polypeptide(L)'
;MIPPDAKESMDRSKIGLKGPLKTPIAAGHPSMNLLLRKTFDLYANVRPCISIEGYKTPYTDVNLVTIRENTEGEYSGIEHTIVEGVVQSIKLITEDASRRIAEYAFEYARNNQRSSVTAVHKANIMRMSDGLFLRKCREVAETYKDIKFTEMYLDTVCLNVLTGDLGGSSKCSEFTDDICRRVQDLD
;
A
#
# COMPACT_ATOMS: atom_id res chain seq x y z
N MET A 1 -23.37 -2.36 8.27
CA MET A 1 -22.89 -1.29 9.18
C MET A 1 -22.05 -1.91 10.29
N ILE A 2 -21.18 -1.13 10.93
CA ILE A 2 -20.42 -1.58 12.12
C ILE A 2 -21.42 -1.72 13.28
N PRO A 3 -21.41 -2.83 14.05
CA PRO A 3 -22.28 -2.98 15.22
C PRO A 3 -22.05 -1.85 16.24
N PRO A 4 -23.11 -1.25 16.83
CA PRO A 4 -22.99 -0.14 17.78
C PRO A 4 -22.07 -0.47 18.97
N ASP A 5 -22.24 -1.65 19.57
CA ASP A 5 -21.45 -2.08 20.73
C ASP A 5 -19.95 -2.16 20.39
N ALA A 6 -19.62 -2.63 19.18
CA ALA A 6 -18.24 -2.68 18.70
C ALA A 6 -17.68 -1.27 18.47
N LYS A 7 -18.50 -0.35 17.96
CA LYS A 7 -18.11 1.05 17.77
C LYS A 7 -17.86 1.74 19.11
N GLU A 8 -18.78 1.60 20.05
CA GLU A 8 -18.64 2.18 21.40
C GLU A 8 -17.43 1.60 22.13
N SER A 9 -17.19 0.29 22.03
CA SER A 9 -16.02 -0.34 22.61
C SER A 9 -14.72 0.25 22.05
N MET A 10 -14.63 0.43 20.72
CA MET A 10 -13.46 1.05 20.07
C MET A 10 -13.31 2.54 20.43
N ASP A 11 -14.42 3.27 20.51
CA ASP A 11 -14.43 4.68 20.94
C ASP A 11 -13.91 4.83 22.37
N ARG A 12 -14.15 3.85 23.25
CA ARG A 12 -13.65 3.82 24.63
C ARG A 12 -12.21 3.32 24.73
N SER A 13 -11.88 2.18 24.12
CA SER A 13 -10.57 1.52 24.28
C SER A 13 -9.47 2.14 23.42
N LYS A 14 -9.84 2.79 22.31
CA LYS A 14 -8.94 3.27 21.24
C LYS A 14 -8.07 2.19 20.57
N ILE A 15 -8.24 0.93 20.98
CA ILE A 15 -7.47 -0.24 20.54
C ILE A 15 -8.45 -1.37 20.22
N GLY A 16 -8.22 -2.06 19.11
CA GLY A 16 -9.04 -3.19 18.69
C GLY A 16 -8.23 -4.31 18.06
N LEU A 17 -8.64 -5.54 18.34
CA LEU A 17 -8.17 -6.73 17.65
C LEU A 17 -9.35 -7.31 16.85
N LYS A 18 -9.12 -7.57 15.55
CA LYS A 18 -10.15 -8.13 14.67
C LYS A 18 -9.62 -9.24 13.78
N GLY A 19 -10.41 -10.31 13.66
CA GLY A 19 -10.20 -11.34 12.64
C GLY A 19 -10.52 -10.85 11.21
N PRO A 20 -10.23 -11.66 10.17
CA PRO A 20 -10.59 -11.33 8.81
C PRO A 20 -12.11 -11.25 8.65
N LEU A 21 -12.59 -10.21 7.96
CA LEU A 21 -14.03 -10.01 7.68
C LEU A 21 -14.26 -10.21 6.19
N LYS A 22 -15.02 -11.25 5.83
CA LYS A 22 -15.35 -11.57 4.44
C LYS A 22 -16.21 -10.44 3.85
N THR A 23 -15.83 -9.98 2.66
CA THR A 23 -16.63 -9.02 1.88
C THR A 23 -17.16 -9.75 0.65
N PRO A 24 -18.47 -9.67 0.35
CA PRO A 24 -19.02 -10.25 -0.87
C PRO A 24 -18.43 -9.55 -2.12
N ILE A 25 -18.23 -10.31 -3.20
CA ILE A 25 -17.62 -9.83 -4.45
C ILE A 25 -18.75 -9.41 -5.41
N ALA A 26 -18.62 -8.23 -6.02
CA ALA A 26 -19.52 -7.70 -7.06
C ALA A 26 -21.01 -7.53 -6.70
N ALA A 27 -21.40 -7.80 -5.45
CA ALA A 27 -22.76 -7.62 -4.95
C ALA A 27 -22.76 -7.41 -3.43
N GLY A 28 -23.79 -6.74 -2.91
CA GLY A 28 -24.02 -6.58 -1.47
C GLY A 28 -23.46 -5.29 -0.88
N HIS A 29 -23.05 -5.34 0.38
CA HIS A 29 -22.66 -4.16 1.15
C HIS A 29 -21.18 -3.76 0.93
N PRO A 30 -20.83 -2.48 1.11
CA PRO A 30 -19.43 -2.03 1.14
C PRO A 30 -18.58 -2.82 2.14
N SER A 31 -17.27 -2.94 1.89
CA SER A 31 -16.39 -3.70 2.78
C SER A 31 -16.44 -3.17 4.20
N MET A 32 -16.75 -4.04 5.17
CA MET A 32 -16.74 -3.68 6.59
C MET A 32 -15.34 -3.27 7.06
N ASN A 33 -14.29 -3.82 6.46
CA ASN A 33 -12.91 -3.41 6.74
C ASN A 33 -12.66 -1.96 6.32
N LEU A 34 -13.17 -1.56 5.16
CA LEU A 34 -13.02 -0.19 4.68
C LEU A 34 -13.82 0.78 5.53
N LEU A 35 -15.06 0.40 5.90
CA LEU A 35 -15.90 1.19 6.78
C LEU A 35 -15.21 1.45 8.13
N LEU A 36 -14.64 0.42 8.76
CA LEU A 36 -13.88 0.57 10.02
C LEU A 36 -12.72 1.56 9.89
N ARG A 37 -11.95 1.47 8.80
CA ARG A 37 -10.78 2.36 8.59
C ARG A 37 -11.20 3.81 8.45
N LYS A 38 -12.25 4.09 7.68
CA LYS A 38 -12.78 5.44 7.51
C LYS A 38 -13.44 5.97 8.79
N THR A 39 -14.24 5.15 9.48
CA THR A 39 -14.95 5.56 10.71
C THR A 39 -13.99 5.98 11.82
N PHE A 40 -12.84 5.32 11.96
CA PHE A 40 -11.86 5.60 13.01
C PHE A 40 -10.61 6.32 12.50
N ASP A 41 -10.63 6.85 11.27
CA ASP A 41 -9.50 7.50 10.59
C ASP A 41 -8.17 6.74 10.74
N LEU A 42 -8.21 5.42 10.54
CA LEU A 42 -7.05 4.52 10.63
C LEU A 42 -6.23 4.62 9.34
N TYR A 43 -5.61 5.78 9.12
CA TYR A 43 -5.02 6.19 7.85
C TYR A 43 -3.72 5.46 7.46
N ALA A 44 -2.95 4.99 8.44
CA ALA A 44 -1.70 4.27 8.20
C ALA A 44 -1.91 2.76 8.36
N ASN A 45 -1.70 1.99 7.29
CA ASN A 45 -1.67 0.53 7.34
C ASN A 45 -0.22 0.04 7.24
N VAL A 46 0.34 -0.38 8.38
CA VAL A 46 1.71 -0.87 8.48
C VAL A 46 1.75 -2.39 8.32
N ARG A 47 2.60 -2.90 7.43
CA ARG A 47 2.77 -4.33 7.14
C ARG A 47 4.25 -4.70 7.08
N PRO A 48 4.85 -5.14 8.20
CA PRO A 48 6.17 -5.74 8.19
C PRO A 48 6.13 -7.10 7.48
N CYS A 49 7.08 -7.32 6.59
CA CYS A 49 7.35 -8.59 5.94
C CYS A 49 8.81 -8.94 6.21
N ILE A 50 9.03 -9.92 7.09
CA ILE A 50 10.34 -10.31 7.59
C ILE A 50 10.50 -11.81 7.42
N SER A 51 11.68 -12.26 6.98
CA SER A 51 12.01 -13.69 6.93
C SER A 51 11.98 -14.29 8.35
N ILE A 52 11.32 -15.43 8.49
CA ILE A 52 11.19 -16.14 9.76
C ILE A 52 12.29 -17.19 9.86
N GLU A 53 13.08 -17.13 10.94
CA GLU A 53 14.14 -18.09 11.20
C GLU A 53 13.58 -19.52 11.25
N GLY A 54 14.27 -20.46 10.60
CA GLY A 54 13.87 -21.86 10.54
C GLY A 54 12.79 -22.18 9.49
N TYR A 55 12.25 -21.19 8.78
CA TYR A 55 11.27 -21.43 7.71
C TYR A 55 11.87 -21.17 6.33
N LYS A 56 12.02 -22.24 5.53
CA LYS A 56 12.58 -22.14 4.17
C LYS A 56 11.55 -21.55 3.22
N THR A 57 11.91 -20.46 2.57
CA THR A 57 11.15 -19.82 1.48
C THR A 57 12.06 -19.66 0.25
N PRO A 58 11.53 -19.25 -0.91
CA PRO A 58 12.35 -18.93 -2.07
C PRO A 58 13.33 -17.75 -1.87
N TYR A 59 13.13 -16.91 -0.83
CA TYR A 59 13.92 -15.69 -0.60
C TYR A 59 14.39 -15.60 0.86
N THR A 60 15.68 -15.38 1.08
CA THR A 60 16.26 -15.21 2.42
C THR A 60 16.41 -13.74 2.79
N ASP A 61 16.53 -13.46 4.10
CA ASP A 61 16.88 -12.14 4.63
C ASP A 61 15.97 -10.97 4.22
N VAL A 62 14.68 -11.26 3.98
CA VAL A 62 13.67 -10.25 3.70
C VAL A 62 13.43 -9.43 4.97
N ASN A 63 13.52 -8.10 4.86
CA ASN A 63 13.18 -7.19 5.95
C ASN A 63 12.63 -5.86 5.40
N LEU A 64 11.38 -5.89 4.95
CA LEU A 64 10.69 -4.72 4.41
C LEU A 64 9.44 -4.39 5.23
N VAL A 65 9.04 -3.13 5.23
CA VAL A 65 7.77 -2.70 5.82
C VAL A 65 7.04 -1.89 4.77
N THR A 66 5.83 -2.32 4.44
CA THR A 66 4.93 -1.53 3.62
C THR A 66 4.09 -0.64 4.52
N ILE A 67 4.14 0.67 4.28
CA ILE A 67 3.25 1.65 4.91
C ILE A 67 2.32 2.14 3.83
N ARG A 68 1.03 1.87 4.00
CA ARG A 68 0.01 2.11 3.00
C ARG A 68 -1.02 3.12 3.52
N GLU A 69 -1.31 4.13 2.70
CA GLU A 69 -2.48 4.99 2.87
C GLU A 69 -3.75 4.13 2.81
N ASN A 70 -4.66 4.32 3.77
CA ASN A 70 -5.70 3.34 4.09
C ASN A 70 -7.12 3.94 4.15
N THR A 71 -7.28 5.21 3.81
CA THR A 71 -8.55 5.97 3.89
C THR A 71 -9.03 6.51 2.55
N GLU A 72 -8.14 6.72 1.57
CA GLU A 72 -8.45 7.26 0.24
C GLU A 72 -7.89 6.39 -0.90
N GLY A 73 -7.58 6.99 -2.06
CA GLY A 73 -7.10 6.30 -3.25
C GLY A 73 -8.20 5.53 -3.98
N GLU A 74 -7.87 4.32 -4.41
CA GLU A 74 -8.77 3.39 -5.09
C GLU A 74 -9.91 2.90 -4.18
N TYR A 75 -9.81 3.12 -2.86
CA TYR A 75 -10.87 2.81 -1.91
C TYR A 75 -11.83 3.97 -1.62
N SER A 76 -11.83 5.01 -2.45
CA SER A 76 -12.86 6.06 -2.39
C SER A 76 -14.27 5.44 -2.44
N GLY A 77 -14.45 4.37 -3.23
CA GLY A 77 -15.73 3.68 -3.44
C GLY A 77 -16.70 4.50 -4.30
N ILE A 78 -16.17 5.44 -5.08
CA ILE A 78 -16.96 6.34 -5.93
C ILE A 78 -16.97 5.75 -7.33
N GLU A 79 -18.06 5.05 -7.64
CA GLU A 79 -18.27 4.40 -8.93
C GLU A 79 -19.65 4.74 -9.48
N HIS A 80 -19.74 4.92 -10.80
CA HIS A 80 -21.02 5.12 -11.47
C HIS A 80 -20.97 4.63 -12.92
N THR A 81 -22.12 4.22 -13.42
CA THR A 81 -22.32 3.88 -14.83
C THR A 81 -22.61 5.17 -15.59
N ILE A 82 -21.76 5.51 -16.57
CA ILE A 82 -21.94 6.69 -17.42
C ILE A 82 -23.05 6.41 -18.44
N VAL A 83 -22.91 5.28 -19.14
CA VAL A 83 -23.89 4.71 -20.07
C VAL A 83 -23.81 3.19 -19.97
N GLU A 84 -24.77 2.47 -20.56
CA GLU A 84 -24.76 1.01 -20.58
C GLU A 84 -23.40 0.47 -21.08
N GLY A 85 -22.79 -0.42 -20.29
CA GLY A 85 -21.46 -0.98 -20.58
C GLY A 85 -20.25 -0.09 -20.23
N VAL A 86 -20.45 1.14 -19.75
CA VAL A 86 -19.35 2.07 -19.40
C VAL A 86 -19.45 2.47 -17.93
N VAL A 87 -18.50 1.99 -17.13
CA VAL A 87 -18.39 2.28 -15.69
C VAL A 87 -17.16 3.12 -15.43
N GLN A 88 -17.30 4.16 -14.61
CA GLN A 88 -16.20 4.97 -14.12
C GLN A 88 -15.99 4.73 -12.63
N SER A 89 -14.71 4.65 -12.24
CA SER A 89 -14.26 4.66 -10.85
C SER A 89 -13.37 5.89 -10.64
N ILE A 90 -13.62 6.64 -9.57
CA ILE A 90 -12.90 7.88 -9.27
C ILE A 90 -11.89 7.63 -8.15
N LYS A 91 -10.60 7.69 -8.50
CA LYS A 91 -9.51 7.72 -7.52
C LYS A 91 -9.37 9.14 -6.95
N LEU A 92 -9.46 9.26 -5.62
CA LEU A 92 -9.21 10.53 -4.91
C LEU A 92 -7.89 10.44 -4.15
N ILE A 93 -7.06 11.47 -4.31
CA ILE A 93 -5.82 11.66 -3.54
C ILE A 93 -5.84 13.09 -3.04
N THR A 94 -5.61 13.29 -1.75
CA THR A 94 -5.61 14.62 -1.14
C THR A 94 -4.23 15.01 -0.63
N GLU A 95 -3.99 16.31 -0.52
CA GLU A 95 -2.70 16.82 -0.02
C GLU A 95 -2.47 16.38 1.43
N ASP A 96 -3.50 16.49 2.27
CA ASP A 96 -3.41 16.21 3.70
C ASP A 96 -3.14 14.73 3.97
N ALA A 97 -3.85 13.83 3.28
CA ALA A 97 -3.63 12.39 3.42
C ALA A 97 -2.27 11.96 2.87
N SER A 98 -1.81 12.55 1.77
CA SER A 98 -0.47 12.30 1.21
C SER A 98 0.63 12.80 2.14
N ARG A 99 0.45 13.98 2.76
CA ARG A 99 1.40 14.55 3.73
C ARG A 99 1.49 13.69 4.98
N ARG A 100 0.35 13.39 5.63
CA ARG A 100 0.33 12.64 6.91
C ARG A 100 0.89 11.23 6.78
N ILE A 101 0.65 10.55 5.65
CA ILE A 101 1.19 9.19 5.44
C ILE A 101 2.69 9.23 5.16
N ALA A 102 3.19 10.26 4.46
CA ALA A 102 4.61 10.46 4.25
C ALA A 102 5.31 10.76 5.58
N GLU A 103 4.80 11.69 6.38
CA GLU A 103 5.32 12.01 7.72
C GLU A 103 5.38 10.76 8.60
N TYR A 104 4.28 10.00 8.67
CA TYR A 104 4.24 8.74 9.40
C TYR A 104 5.30 7.75 8.91
N ALA A 105 5.53 7.64 7.60
CA ALA A 105 6.52 6.72 7.05
C ALA A 105 7.97 7.10 7.44
N PHE A 106 8.29 8.41 7.41
CA PHE A 106 9.60 8.91 7.83
C PHE A 106 9.81 8.78 9.35
N GLU A 107 8.81 9.11 10.16
CA GLU A 107 8.86 8.92 11.61
C GLU A 107 9.00 7.43 11.97
N TYR A 108 8.24 6.57 11.31
CA TYR A 108 8.36 5.13 11.47
C TYR A 108 9.78 4.66 11.14
N ALA A 109 10.36 5.13 10.04
CA ALA A 109 11.72 4.77 9.66
C ALA A 109 12.73 5.17 10.75
N ARG A 110 12.66 6.41 11.26
CA ARG A 110 13.55 6.90 12.32
C ARG A 110 13.38 6.11 13.62
N ASN A 111 12.13 5.89 14.07
CA ASN A 111 11.83 5.19 15.31
C ASN A 111 12.18 3.69 15.27
N ASN A 112 12.24 3.10 14.07
CA ASN A 112 12.56 1.69 13.86
C ASN A 112 13.95 1.50 13.20
N GLN A 113 14.83 2.49 13.29
CA GLN A 113 16.23 2.40 12.85
C GLN A 113 16.39 1.97 11.38
N ARG A 114 15.48 2.41 10.51
CA ARG A 114 15.57 2.20 9.07
C ARG A 114 16.27 3.38 8.42
N SER A 115 17.09 3.10 7.42
CA SER A 115 17.92 4.11 6.75
C SER A 115 17.25 4.75 5.53
N SER A 116 16.16 4.19 5.03
CA SER A 116 15.52 4.65 3.81
C SER A 116 13.99 4.53 3.80
N VAL A 117 13.36 5.41 3.01
CA VAL A 117 11.94 5.40 2.66
C VAL A 117 11.83 5.50 1.16
N THR A 118 11.07 4.60 0.53
CA THR A 118 10.74 4.67 -0.90
C THR A 118 9.28 5.01 -1.10
N ALA A 119 8.98 6.10 -1.82
CA ALA A 119 7.63 6.36 -2.33
C ALA A 119 7.37 5.55 -3.60
N VAL A 120 6.33 4.72 -3.57
CA VAL A 120 5.92 3.88 -4.70
C VAL A 120 4.72 4.51 -5.41
N HIS A 121 4.79 4.69 -6.73
CA HIS A 121 3.79 5.43 -7.48
C HIS A 121 3.65 4.97 -8.94
N LYS A 122 2.68 5.52 -9.66
CA LYS A 122 2.50 5.41 -11.12
C LYS A 122 2.25 6.77 -11.77
N ALA A 123 2.90 7.81 -11.25
CA ALA A 123 2.82 9.19 -11.75
C ALA A 123 3.17 9.39 -13.24
N ASN A 124 3.81 8.43 -13.91
CA ASN A 124 3.98 8.46 -15.37
C ASN A 124 2.65 8.33 -16.13
N ILE A 125 1.70 7.57 -15.58
CA ILE A 125 0.34 7.41 -16.10
C ILE A 125 -0.62 8.36 -15.36
N MET A 126 -0.64 8.26 -14.02
CA MET A 126 -1.50 9.05 -13.13
C MET A 126 -0.84 10.38 -12.75
N ARG A 127 -0.62 11.24 -13.75
CA ARG A 127 0.18 12.46 -13.62
C ARG A 127 -0.30 13.43 -12.53
N MET A 128 -1.60 13.54 -12.31
CA MET A 128 -2.16 14.50 -11.35
C MET A 128 -2.26 13.92 -9.93
N SER A 129 -2.90 12.76 -9.77
CA SER A 129 -3.14 12.14 -8.46
C SER A 129 -1.85 11.63 -7.83
N ASP A 130 -1.14 10.72 -8.48
CA ASP A 130 0.14 10.21 -7.98
C ASP A 130 1.24 11.28 -8.03
N GLY A 131 1.14 12.24 -8.96
CA GLY A 131 2.00 13.41 -8.97
C GLY A 131 1.83 14.28 -7.73
N LEU A 132 0.60 14.44 -7.22
CA LEU A 132 0.35 15.14 -5.96
C LEU A 132 0.95 14.40 -4.77
N PHE A 133 0.71 13.09 -4.68
CA PHE A 133 1.29 12.22 -3.66
C PHE A 133 2.82 12.38 -3.60
N LEU A 134 3.50 12.26 -4.74
CA LEU A 134 4.95 12.41 -4.80
C LEU A 134 5.45 13.77 -4.37
N ARG A 135 4.77 14.86 -4.79
CA ARG A 135 5.15 16.22 -4.35
C ARG A 135 5.13 16.31 -2.83
N LYS A 136 4.10 15.78 -2.17
CA LYS A 136 4.02 15.79 -0.71
C LYS A 136 5.06 14.88 -0.06
N CYS A 137 5.35 13.72 -0.62
CA CYS A 137 6.46 12.89 -0.14
C CYS A 137 7.82 13.60 -0.23
N ARG A 138 8.09 14.33 -1.33
CA ARG A 138 9.31 15.12 -1.51
C ARG A 138 9.41 16.27 -0.50
N GLU A 139 8.33 17.02 -0.33
CA GLU A 139 8.25 18.10 0.68
C GLU A 139 8.58 17.56 2.08
N VAL A 140 8.03 16.41 2.47
CA VAL A 140 8.33 15.78 3.76
C VAL A 140 9.77 15.26 3.80
N ALA A 141 10.28 14.68 2.73
CA ALA A 141 11.67 14.22 2.67
C ALA A 141 12.68 15.36 2.93
N GLU A 142 12.30 16.62 2.64
CA GLU A 142 13.14 17.77 2.94
C GLU A 142 13.32 18.01 4.45
N THR A 143 12.37 17.59 5.29
CA THR A 143 12.47 17.73 6.75
C THR A 143 13.17 16.56 7.43
N TYR A 144 13.39 15.44 6.73
CA TYR A 144 13.99 14.20 7.25
C TYR A 144 15.31 13.86 6.53
N LYS A 145 16.32 14.73 6.65
CA LYS A 145 17.60 14.59 5.93
C LYS A 145 18.45 13.38 6.35
N ASP A 146 18.18 12.80 7.51
CA ASP A 146 18.80 11.59 8.05
C ASP A 146 18.30 10.29 7.39
N ILE A 147 17.17 10.35 6.67
CA ILE A 147 16.56 9.20 6.00
C ILE A 147 16.71 9.35 4.49
N LYS A 148 17.29 8.34 3.84
CA LYS A 148 17.42 8.31 2.38
C LYS A 148 16.04 8.18 1.73
N PHE A 149 15.62 9.19 0.98
CA PHE A 149 14.40 9.14 0.19
C PHE A 149 14.67 8.67 -1.24
N THR A 150 13.86 7.73 -1.72
CA THR A 150 13.86 7.25 -3.10
C THR A 150 12.44 7.14 -3.65
N GLU A 151 12.31 7.10 -4.98
CA GLU A 151 11.04 6.95 -5.66
C GLU A 151 11.13 5.77 -6.63
N MET A 152 10.08 4.96 -6.70
CA MET A 152 10.03 3.84 -7.63
C MET A 152 8.64 3.68 -8.24
N TYR A 153 8.60 3.24 -9.49
CA TYR A 153 7.34 2.88 -10.13
C TYR A 153 6.82 1.56 -9.57
N LEU A 154 5.49 1.44 -9.41
CA LEU A 154 4.83 0.26 -8.84
C LEU A 154 5.22 -1.05 -9.54
N ASP A 155 5.26 -1.05 -10.87
CA ASP A 155 5.69 -2.19 -11.68
C ASP A 155 7.16 -2.54 -11.45
N THR A 156 8.04 -1.54 -11.42
CA THR A 156 9.46 -1.75 -11.13
C THR A 156 9.67 -2.34 -9.74
N VAL A 157 8.92 -1.89 -8.73
CA VAL A 157 8.99 -2.45 -7.38
C VAL A 157 8.60 -3.92 -7.36
N CYS A 158 7.49 -4.29 -8.00
CA CYS A 158 7.05 -5.68 -8.06
C CYS A 158 8.11 -6.59 -8.68
N LEU A 159 8.77 -6.13 -9.74
CA LEU A 159 9.85 -6.86 -10.39
C LEU A 159 11.08 -6.96 -9.48
N ASN A 160 11.58 -5.85 -8.95
CA ASN A 160 12.78 -5.82 -8.12
C ASN A 160 12.64 -6.63 -6.82
N VAL A 161 11.44 -6.66 -6.24
CA VAL A 161 11.13 -7.47 -5.04
C VAL A 161 11.20 -8.98 -5.37
N LEU A 162 10.87 -9.37 -6.59
CA LEU A 162 10.84 -10.78 -7.01
C LEU A 162 12.15 -11.26 -7.62
N THR A 163 12.96 -10.35 -8.16
CA THR A 163 14.26 -10.65 -8.77
C THR A 163 15.44 -10.56 -7.81
N GLY A 164 15.18 -10.22 -6.54
CA GLY A 164 16.08 -10.51 -5.42
C GLY A 164 16.76 -9.34 -4.74
N ASP A 165 16.36 -8.07 -4.94
CA ASP A 165 17.36 -7.01 -4.78
C ASP A 165 16.85 -5.60 -4.44
N LEU A 166 17.45 -4.83 -3.52
CA LEU A 166 18.67 -4.93 -2.70
C LEU A 166 20.03 -5.26 -3.38
N GLY A 167 20.17 -5.20 -4.72
CA GLY A 167 21.45 -5.49 -5.42
C GLY A 167 21.49 -6.21 -6.81
N GLY A 168 20.47 -6.10 -7.67
CA GLY A 168 20.19 -7.09 -8.73
C GLY A 168 20.14 -6.53 -10.12
N SER A 169 20.79 -7.22 -11.05
CA SER A 169 20.96 -6.80 -12.43
C SER A 169 19.94 -7.38 -13.41
N SER A 170 18.96 -8.15 -12.93
CA SER A 170 18.00 -8.89 -13.77
C SER A 170 16.93 -7.97 -14.37
N LYS A 171 16.66 -8.16 -15.67
CA LYS A 171 15.75 -7.32 -16.45
C LYS A 171 14.31 -7.81 -16.37
N CYS A 172 13.35 -6.90 -16.51
CA CYS A 172 11.90 -7.19 -16.60
C CYS A 172 11.56 -8.35 -17.58
N SER A 173 12.30 -8.46 -18.69
CA SER A 173 12.16 -9.54 -19.68
C SER A 173 12.47 -10.92 -19.10
N GLU A 174 13.53 -11.05 -18.30
CA GLU A 174 13.93 -12.33 -17.70
C GLU A 174 12.90 -12.81 -16.68
N PHE A 175 12.30 -11.87 -15.94
CA PHE A 175 11.21 -12.16 -15.03
C PHE A 175 9.92 -12.61 -15.75
N THR A 176 9.61 -11.97 -16.88
CA THR A 176 8.47 -12.35 -17.73
C THR A 176 8.66 -13.75 -18.30
N ASP A 177 9.86 -14.06 -18.77
CA ASP A 177 10.20 -15.40 -19.29
C ASP A 177 10.12 -16.47 -18.20
N ASP A 178 10.53 -16.16 -16.97
CA ASP A 178 10.45 -17.11 -15.84
C ASP A 178 9.00 -17.34 -15.38
N ILE A 179 8.14 -16.31 -15.43
CA ILE A 179 6.69 -16.49 -15.24
C ILE A 179 6.11 -17.36 -16.35
N CYS A 180 6.40 -17.05 -17.61
CA CYS A 180 5.91 -17.81 -18.76
C CYS A 180 6.32 -19.28 -18.66
N ARG A 181 7.56 -19.56 -18.24
CA ARG A 181 8.06 -20.92 -18.02
C ARG A 181 7.31 -21.64 -16.90
N ARG A 182 7.13 -20.99 -15.73
CA ARG A 182 6.39 -21.57 -14.60
C ARG A 182 4.91 -21.79 -14.88
N VAL A 183 4.32 -20.98 -15.76
CA VAL A 183 2.92 -21.14 -16.19
C VAL A 183 2.79 -22.28 -17.21
N GLN A 184 3.80 -22.53 -18.05
CA GLN A 184 3.83 -23.67 -18.97
C GLN A 184 4.00 -25.02 -18.25
N ASP A 185 4.64 -25.04 -17.07
CA ASP A 185 4.82 -26.25 -16.25
C ASP A 185 3.57 -26.60 -15.39
N LEU A 186 2.47 -25.85 -15.52
CA LEU A 186 1.21 -26.06 -14.79
C LEU A 186 0.13 -26.80 -15.61
N ASP A 187 0.45 -27.22 -16.84
CA ASP A 187 -0.38 -28.10 -17.69
C ASP A 187 0.11 -29.56 -17.66
#